data_AF-A0A4Q3EFV8-F1
#
_entry.id   AF-A0A4Q3EFV8-F1
#
_cell.length_a   1.000
_cell.length_b   1.000
_cell.length_c   1.000
_cell.angle_alpha   90.00
_cell.angle_beta   90.00
_cell.angle_gamma   90.00
#
_symmetry.space_group_name_H-M   'P 1'
#
loop_
_entity.id
_entity.type
_entity.pdbx_description
1 polymer ?
#
loop_
_entity_poly.entity_id
_entity_poly.type
_entity_poly.pdbx_seq_one_letter_code
_entity_poly.pdbx_strand_id
1 'polypeptide(L)'
;MIKPLLNLFLTLIFAYTANFLPIKAVAQTTVFNLKCEYLINPIGVDAPKPRFTWQMASNKQAAKQTAYRITVETDSAQIYVDKNSIWDSGRIKSDLNLVTYNGPQLQPFTKYFWKVEVTDQNQNISTKTASFETGMMQTNWHGSWISDNSDLRVKPAPYFRKVFSAEKKIKFACAYIAVAGLYELYLNGKKVGNHRLDPMYTRFDRRTLYVTYDVTQAILAGKNSIGVLLGNGWYNLQSTAVWDFDKAGWRARPTFCMDLRIVYEDNSAETVTSGKDWKTTLSPVVFNSIYTAEHYDARLEQPGWNTVNFDDR
;
A
#
# COMPACT_ATOMS: atom_id res chain seq x y z
N MET A 1 25.49 -23.16 -96.57
CA MET A 1 24.71 -22.27 -95.69
C MET A 1 24.28 -23.07 -94.46
N ILE A 2 24.81 -22.72 -93.29
CA ILE A 2 24.32 -22.98 -91.92
C ILE A 2 24.25 -24.44 -91.40
N LYS A 3 25.17 -24.75 -90.48
CA LYS A 3 25.00 -25.58 -89.25
C LYS A 3 24.92 -24.58 -88.06
N PRO A 4 24.67 -24.93 -86.77
CA PRO A 4 24.09 -26.12 -86.10
C PRO A 4 23.22 -25.76 -84.83
N LEU A 5 23.02 -26.73 -83.93
CA LEU A 5 22.88 -26.65 -82.45
C LEU A 5 21.48 -26.73 -81.81
N LEU A 6 21.21 -27.88 -81.18
CA LEU A 6 20.26 -28.02 -80.08
C LEU A 6 21.08 -28.29 -78.80
N ASN A 7 21.04 -27.36 -77.84
CA ASN A 7 21.81 -27.37 -76.60
C ASN A 7 21.18 -28.25 -75.51
N LEU A 8 22.04 -29.01 -74.84
CA LEU A 8 21.82 -29.80 -73.63
C LEU A 8 21.77 -28.85 -72.42
N PHE A 9 20.69 -28.85 -71.63
CA PHE A 9 20.63 -28.11 -70.36
C PHE A 9 21.17 -28.97 -69.22
N LEU A 10 22.24 -28.49 -68.58
CA LEU A 10 22.84 -29.06 -67.38
C LEU A 10 22.39 -28.22 -66.17
N THR A 11 21.61 -28.80 -65.24
CA THR A 11 21.18 -28.13 -64.01
C THR A 11 22.19 -28.41 -62.88
N LEU A 12 22.92 -27.38 -62.43
CA LEU A 12 23.74 -27.45 -61.22
C LEU A 12 22.86 -27.28 -59.97
N ILE A 13 22.91 -28.26 -59.06
CA ILE A 13 22.31 -28.16 -57.71
C ILE A 13 23.41 -27.69 -56.76
N PHE A 14 23.26 -26.48 -56.22
CA PHE A 14 24.11 -25.95 -55.14
C PHE A 14 23.51 -26.37 -53.79
N ALA A 15 24.21 -27.23 -53.04
CA ALA A 15 23.83 -27.59 -51.67
C ALA A 15 24.24 -26.46 -50.70
N TYR A 16 23.27 -25.69 -50.22
CA TYR A 16 23.47 -24.72 -49.13
C TYR A 16 23.39 -25.45 -47.78
N THR A 17 24.53 -25.74 -47.17
CA THR A 17 24.58 -26.18 -45.76
C THR A 17 24.45 -24.95 -44.86
N ALA A 18 23.26 -24.73 -44.31
CA ALA A 18 23.04 -23.73 -43.26
C ALA A 18 23.74 -24.18 -41.97
N ASN A 19 24.88 -23.58 -41.63
CA ASN A 19 25.51 -23.73 -40.33
C ASN A 19 24.65 -23.03 -39.27
N PHE A 20 23.75 -23.78 -38.62
CA PHE A 20 23.08 -23.33 -37.40
C PHE A 20 24.10 -23.35 -36.26
N LEU A 21 24.64 -22.18 -35.91
CA LEU A 21 25.35 -21.98 -34.65
C LEU A 21 24.34 -22.16 -33.50
N PRO A 22 24.58 -23.08 -32.53
CA PRO A 22 23.72 -23.19 -31.36
C PRO A 22 23.80 -21.89 -30.56
N ILE A 23 22.65 -21.22 -30.41
CA ILE A 23 22.49 -20.11 -29.48
C ILE A 23 22.71 -20.70 -28.08
N LYS A 24 23.90 -20.53 -27.52
CA LYS A 24 24.13 -20.84 -26.11
C LYS A 24 23.27 -19.89 -25.29
N ALA A 25 22.22 -20.40 -24.67
CA ALA A 25 21.49 -19.67 -23.65
C ALA A 25 22.50 -19.22 -22.58
N VAL A 26 22.70 -17.91 -22.47
CA VAL A 26 23.63 -17.35 -21.49
C VAL A 26 23.05 -17.66 -20.11
N ALA A 27 23.82 -18.37 -19.28
CA ALA A 27 23.41 -18.62 -17.92
C ALA A 27 23.28 -17.27 -17.19
N GLN A 28 22.10 -16.98 -16.66
CA GLN A 28 21.69 -15.67 -16.18
C GLN A 28 21.34 -15.77 -14.69
N THR A 29 22.01 -14.95 -13.89
CA THR A 29 21.63 -14.71 -12.49
C THR A 29 20.68 -13.52 -12.46
N THR A 30 19.56 -13.65 -11.74
CA THR A 30 18.55 -12.60 -11.58
C THR A 30 18.28 -12.36 -10.11
N VAL A 31 18.10 -11.10 -9.74
CA VAL A 31 17.67 -10.70 -8.39
C VAL A 31 16.25 -10.13 -8.52
N PHE A 32 15.34 -10.59 -7.67
CA PHE A 32 13.91 -10.32 -7.78
C PHE A 32 13.23 -10.34 -6.41
N ASN A 33 11.91 -10.12 -6.40
CA ASN A 33 11.07 -10.12 -5.19
C ASN A 33 11.59 -9.18 -4.09
N LEU A 34 11.89 -7.95 -4.48
CA LEU A 34 12.33 -6.90 -3.57
C LEU A 34 11.16 -6.53 -2.65
N LYS A 35 11.41 -6.56 -1.35
CA LYS A 35 10.43 -6.23 -0.33
C LYS A 35 11.00 -5.31 0.73
N CYS A 36 10.18 -4.36 1.16
CA CYS A 36 10.42 -3.49 2.31
C CYS A 36 9.46 -3.93 3.43
N GLU A 37 9.97 -4.20 4.63
CA GLU A 37 9.18 -4.74 5.75
C GLU A 37 8.32 -5.96 5.35
N TYR A 38 8.91 -6.86 4.54
CA TYR A 38 8.28 -8.07 3.98
C TYR A 38 7.13 -7.84 2.98
N LEU A 39 6.86 -6.59 2.60
CA LEU A 39 5.81 -6.20 1.66
C LEU A 39 6.42 -5.72 0.33
N ILE A 40 5.67 -5.91 -0.76
CA ILE A 40 6.03 -5.41 -2.09
C ILE A 40 5.49 -3.98 -2.21
N ASN A 41 6.37 -3.02 -2.46
CA ASN A 41 6.03 -1.61 -2.65
C ASN A 41 5.05 -1.03 -1.61
N PRO A 42 5.28 -1.23 -0.29
CA PRO A 42 4.32 -0.83 0.73
C PRO A 42 4.15 0.69 0.81
N ILE A 43 2.94 1.11 1.21
CA ILE A 43 2.62 2.47 1.61
C ILE A 43 2.31 2.50 3.11
N GLY A 44 2.64 3.59 3.80
CA GLY A 44 2.42 3.72 5.25
C GLY A 44 3.48 3.05 6.12
N VAL A 45 4.74 2.98 5.67
CA VAL A 45 5.84 2.41 6.46
C VAL A 45 6.31 3.40 7.52
N ASP A 46 6.04 3.08 8.79
CA ASP A 46 6.47 3.90 9.93
C ASP A 46 7.73 3.39 10.64
N ALA A 47 8.33 2.30 10.15
CA ALA A 47 9.62 1.86 10.64
C ALA A 47 10.68 2.93 10.33
N PRO A 48 11.36 3.53 11.32
CA PRO A 48 12.36 4.58 11.07
C PRO A 48 13.60 4.04 10.34
N LYS A 49 13.82 2.72 10.45
CA LYS A 49 14.86 1.98 9.76
C LYS A 49 14.24 0.72 9.13
N PRO A 50 13.57 0.84 7.98
CA PRO A 50 12.90 -0.29 7.36
C PRO A 50 13.91 -1.35 6.90
N ARG A 51 13.46 -2.60 6.83
CA ARG A 51 14.25 -3.75 6.41
C ARG A 51 13.96 -4.08 4.95
N PHE A 52 15.02 -4.29 4.19
CA PHE A 52 15.00 -4.70 2.80
C PHE A 52 15.32 -6.17 2.67
N THR A 53 14.56 -6.87 1.82
CA THR A 53 14.84 -8.25 1.44
C THR A 53 14.75 -8.44 -0.06
N TRP A 54 15.51 -9.41 -0.58
CA TRP A 54 15.50 -9.79 -2.00
C TRP A 54 15.77 -11.29 -2.15
N GLN A 55 15.44 -11.81 -3.32
CA GLN A 55 15.69 -13.18 -3.71
C GLN A 55 16.61 -13.22 -4.93
N MET A 56 17.41 -14.28 -5.03
CA MET A 56 18.31 -14.54 -6.15
C MET A 56 17.96 -15.89 -6.78
N ALA A 57 17.87 -15.92 -8.10
CA ALA A 57 17.74 -17.16 -8.88
C ALA A 57 18.84 -17.17 -9.96
N SER A 58 19.39 -18.35 -10.22
CA SER A 58 20.40 -18.55 -11.26
C SER A 58 20.30 -19.95 -11.82
N ASN A 59 20.56 -20.09 -13.12
CA ASN A 59 20.79 -21.39 -13.77
C ASN A 59 22.29 -21.73 -13.84
N LYS A 60 23.18 -20.92 -13.23
CA LYS A 60 24.60 -21.23 -13.08
C LYS A 60 24.81 -22.18 -11.91
N GLN A 61 25.71 -23.13 -12.08
CA GLN A 61 26.18 -23.96 -10.97
C GLN A 61 26.95 -23.10 -9.96
N ALA A 62 26.70 -23.32 -8.67
CA ALA A 62 27.35 -22.61 -7.57
C ALA A 62 27.20 -21.08 -7.59
N ALA A 63 26.10 -20.56 -8.15
CA ALA A 63 25.75 -19.14 -8.04
C ALA A 63 25.57 -18.77 -6.56
N LYS A 64 26.25 -17.70 -6.12
CA LYS A 64 26.19 -17.24 -4.73
C LYS A 64 26.41 -15.75 -4.66
N GLN A 65 25.57 -15.06 -3.88
CA GLN A 65 25.84 -13.69 -3.47
C GLN A 65 27.09 -13.63 -2.59
N THR A 66 28.09 -12.85 -2.99
CA THR A 66 29.31 -12.58 -2.20
C THR A 66 29.35 -11.16 -1.65
N ALA A 67 28.57 -10.25 -2.23
CA ALA A 67 28.43 -8.89 -1.78
C ALA A 67 27.09 -8.29 -2.21
N TYR A 68 26.69 -7.17 -1.62
CA TYR A 68 25.56 -6.35 -2.08
C TYR A 68 25.89 -4.85 -2.00
N ARG A 69 25.10 -4.01 -2.70
CA ARG A 69 24.98 -2.56 -2.52
C ARG A 69 23.52 -2.18 -2.63
N ILE A 70 23.01 -1.39 -1.69
CA ILE A 70 21.66 -0.84 -1.71
C ILE A 70 21.77 0.66 -1.91
N THR A 71 20.95 1.18 -2.82
CA THR A 71 20.81 2.62 -3.07
C THR A 71 19.36 3.02 -2.87
N VAL A 72 19.12 4.12 -2.17
CA VAL A 72 17.78 4.69 -1.91
C VAL A 72 17.74 6.14 -2.34
N GLU A 73 16.65 6.53 -3.01
CA GLU A 73 16.39 7.89 -3.48
C GLU A 73 14.90 8.28 -3.45
N THR A 74 14.59 9.57 -3.52
CA THR A 74 13.21 10.06 -3.69
C THR A 74 12.83 10.29 -5.15
N ASP A 75 13.80 10.45 -6.05
CA ASP A 75 13.59 10.52 -7.49
C ASP A 75 13.98 9.19 -8.16
N SER A 76 12.99 8.57 -8.82
CA SER A 76 13.16 7.32 -9.55
C SER A 76 14.18 7.38 -10.70
N ALA A 77 14.49 8.57 -11.22
CA ALA A 77 15.52 8.76 -12.24
C ALA A 77 16.93 8.90 -11.63
N GLN A 78 17.05 9.60 -10.50
CA GLN A 78 18.35 9.86 -9.84
C GLN A 78 18.99 8.59 -9.27
N ILE A 79 18.18 7.58 -8.97
CA ILE A 79 18.68 6.29 -8.45
C ILE A 79 19.65 5.56 -9.42
N TYR A 80 19.70 5.93 -10.70
CA TYR A 80 20.64 5.37 -11.68
C TYR A 80 21.88 6.23 -11.92
N VAL A 81 21.92 7.45 -11.36
CA VAL A 81 23.01 8.41 -11.58
C VAL A 81 24.17 8.19 -10.59
N ASP A 82 24.00 7.31 -9.59
CA ASP A 82 25.00 6.89 -8.59
C ASP A 82 25.74 8.08 -7.91
N LYS A 83 25.12 9.27 -7.92
CA LYS A 83 25.60 10.51 -7.30
C LYS A 83 24.47 11.08 -6.44
N ASN A 84 24.83 11.54 -5.24
CA ASN A 84 23.94 12.23 -4.29
C ASN A 84 22.74 11.43 -3.78
N SER A 85 22.81 10.09 -3.77
CA SER A 85 21.73 9.27 -3.22
C SER A 85 21.47 9.57 -1.74
N ILE A 86 20.19 9.63 -1.34
CA ILE A 86 19.80 9.76 0.07
C ILE A 86 20.51 8.72 0.94
N TRP A 87 20.59 7.48 0.46
CA TRP A 87 21.42 6.47 1.09
C TRP A 87 22.09 5.58 0.05
N ASP A 88 23.36 5.30 0.29
CA ASP A 88 24.13 4.28 -0.39
C ASP A 88 24.86 3.45 0.67
N SER A 89 24.66 2.14 0.67
CA SER A 89 25.35 1.26 1.61
C SER A 89 26.84 1.10 1.30
N GLY A 90 27.28 1.54 0.12
CA GLY A 90 28.51 1.07 -0.49
C GLY A 90 28.46 -0.43 -0.79
N ARG A 91 29.57 -0.97 -1.31
CA ARG A 91 29.72 -2.40 -1.54
C ARG A 91 30.04 -3.12 -0.23
N ILE A 92 29.11 -3.93 0.26
CA ILE A 92 29.29 -4.72 1.49
C ILE A 92 29.54 -6.19 1.12
N LYS A 93 30.66 -6.76 1.58
CA LYS A 93 31.00 -8.19 1.42
C LYS A 93 30.18 -9.02 2.40
N SER A 94 29.09 -9.62 1.92
CA SER A 94 28.15 -10.40 2.73
C SER A 94 27.19 -11.18 1.82
N ASP A 95 26.78 -12.36 2.27
CA ASP A 95 25.75 -13.19 1.66
C ASP A 95 24.35 -12.98 2.27
N LEU A 96 24.19 -11.99 3.17
CA LEU A 96 22.90 -11.62 3.74
C LEU A 96 21.97 -11.02 2.68
N ASN A 97 20.69 -11.40 2.75
CA ASN A 97 19.61 -10.87 1.91
C ASN A 97 18.48 -10.24 2.74
N LEU A 98 18.78 -9.88 4.00
CA LEU A 98 17.94 -9.10 4.90
C LEU A 98 18.82 -7.98 5.49
N VAL A 99 18.53 -6.74 5.11
CA VAL A 99 19.36 -5.59 5.47
C VAL A 99 18.49 -4.45 6.00
N THR A 100 18.85 -3.93 7.16
CA THR A 100 18.20 -2.77 7.75
C THR A 100 18.73 -1.48 7.14
N TYR A 101 17.85 -0.58 6.75
CA TYR A 101 18.19 0.77 6.32
C TYR A 101 19.03 1.48 7.37
N ASN A 102 20.17 2.05 6.95
CA ASN A 102 21.08 2.78 7.82
C ASN A 102 21.47 4.16 7.26
N GLY A 103 20.59 4.74 6.44
CA GLY A 103 20.76 6.08 5.92
C GLY A 103 20.23 7.18 6.85
N PRO A 104 20.13 8.42 6.34
CA PRO A 104 19.55 9.57 7.05
C PRO A 104 18.10 9.32 7.48
N GLN A 105 17.62 10.13 8.43
CA GLN A 105 16.24 10.05 8.89
C GLN A 105 15.23 10.21 7.75
N LEU A 106 14.32 9.24 7.63
CA LEU A 106 13.23 9.26 6.67
C LEU A 106 12.22 10.35 7.04
N GLN A 107 11.66 11.00 6.03
CA GLN A 107 10.63 12.02 6.15
C GLN A 107 9.25 11.37 6.06
N PRO A 108 8.22 11.88 6.77
CA PRO A 108 6.85 11.37 6.65
C PRO A 108 6.29 11.63 5.26
N PHE A 109 5.30 10.82 4.85
CA PHE A 109 4.57 11.00 3.58
C PHE A 109 5.47 11.11 2.34
N THR A 110 6.57 10.36 2.34
CA THR A 110 7.62 10.45 1.34
C THR A 110 7.81 9.10 0.69
N LYS A 111 7.73 9.09 -0.65
CA LYS A 111 8.02 7.90 -1.44
C LYS A 111 9.51 7.80 -1.68
N TYR A 112 10.05 6.65 -1.32
CA TYR A 112 11.44 6.27 -1.55
C TYR A 112 11.49 5.14 -2.56
N PHE A 113 12.36 5.30 -3.55
CA PHE A 113 12.76 4.26 -4.49
C PHE A 113 14.06 3.64 -4.01
N TRP A 114 14.20 2.34 -4.21
CA TRP A 114 15.42 1.63 -3.86
C TRP A 114 15.74 0.54 -4.87
N LYS A 115 17.03 0.26 -5.03
CA LYS A 115 17.55 -0.85 -5.83
C LYS A 115 18.60 -1.58 -5.03
N VAL A 116 18.80 -2.85 -5.37
CA VAL A 116 19.92 -3.66 -4.90
C VAL A 116 20.79 -4.09 -6.09
N GLU A 117 22.09 -4.04 -5.89
CA GLU A 117 23.09 -4.68 -6.74
C GLU A 117 23.74 -5.83 -5.97
N VAL A 118 23.76 -7.02 -6.55
CA VAL A 118 24.34 -8.25 -5.97
C VAL A 118 25.55 -8.68 -6.78
N THR A 119 26.60 -9.17 -6.12
CA THR A 119 27.79 -9.74 -6.78
C THR A 119 27.66 -11.24 -6.71
N ASP A 120 27.67 -11.87 -7.87
CA ASP A 120 27.79 -13.32 -8.03
C ASP A 120 29.09 -13.58 -8.77
N GLN A 121 30.05 -14.21 -8.09
CA GLN A 121 31.43 -14.40 -8.57
C GLN A 121 32.08 -13.05 -8.98
N ASN A 122 32.26 -12.81 -10.27
CA ASN A 122 32.86 -11.60 -10.84
C ASN A 122 31.83 -10.70 -11.56
N GLN A 123 30.53 -10.98 -11.42
CA GLN A 123 29.47 -10.24 -12.09
C GLN A 123 28.59 -9.49 -11.09
N ASN A 124 28.29 -8.23 -11.41
CA ASN A 124 27.30 -7.44 -10.69
C ASN A 124 25.95 -7.53 -11.39
N ILE A 125 24.93 -7.93 -10.65
CA ILE A 125 23.54 -8.00 -11.10
C ILE A 125 22.76 -6.90 -10.40
N SER A 126 22.27 -5.94 -11.16
CA SER A 126 21.43 -4.85 -10.66
C SER A 126 19.95 -5.16 -10.87
N THR A 127 19.12 -4.67 -9.96
CA THR A 127 17.67 -4.82 -10.00
C THR A 127 16.99 -3.63 -10.67
N LYS A 128 15.76 -3.83 -11.13
CA LYS A 128 14.84 -2.69 -11.30
C LYS A 128 14.52 -2.09 -9.94
N THR A 129 14.09 -0.84 -9.93
CA THR A 129 13.69 -0.16 -8.71
C THR A 129 12.43 -0.79 -8.09
N ALA A 130 12.45 -0.90 -6.77
CA ALA A 130 11.28 -1.06 -5.92
C ALA A 130 11.03 0.26 -5.17
N SER A 131 9.92 0.35 -4.46
CA SER A 131 9.62 1.53 -3.63
C SER A 131 9.12 1.16 -2.24
N PHE A 132 9.05 2.15 -1.36
CA PHE A 132 8.20 2.16 -0.19
C PHE A 132 7.81 3.62 0.10
N GLU A 133 6.69 3.83 0.77
CA GLU A 133 6.24 5.17 1.16
C GLU A 133 6.02 5.23 2.67
N THR A 134 6.59 6.25 3.31
CA THR A 134 6.43 6.48 4.74
C THR A 134 5.05 7.04 5.07
N GLY A 135 4.52 6.67 6.24
CA GLY A 135 3.20 7.09 6.68
C GLY A 135 3.23 8.28 7.64
N MET A 136 2.41 8.17 8.68
CA MET A 136 2.19 9.18 9.72
C MET A 136 3.41 9.39 10.63
N MET A 137 4.33 8.42 10.72
CA MET A 137 5.51 8.48 11.58
C MET A 137 5.20 9.01 13.00
N GLN A 138 4.13 8.47 13.61
CA GLN A 138 3.57 8.79 14.93
C GLN A 138 2.85 10.15 15.06
N THR A 139 3.48 11.28 14.75
CA THR A 139 3.01 12.60 15.23
C THR A 139 2.32 13.48 14.20
N ASN A 140 2.17 13.05 12.94
CA ASN A 140 1.71 13.91 11.86
C ASN A 140 0.17 13.96 11.68
N TRP A 141 -0.59 13.66 12.74
CA TRP A 141 -2.05 13.71 12.71
C TRP A 141 -2.57 15.14 12.86
N HIS A 142 -3.48 15.55 11.98
CA HIS A 142 -4.23 16.81 12.05
C HIS A 142 -5.67 16.60 12.53
N GLY A 143 -6.25 15.43 12.25
CA GLY A 143 -7.59 15.05 12.70
C GLY A 143 -7.72 14.88 14.20
N SER A 144 -8.96 14.95 14.64
CA SER A 144 -9.36 14.67 16.02
C SER A 144 -10.06 13.32 16.10
N TRP A 145 -9.89 12.63 17.22
CA TRP A 145 -10.69 11.45 17.54
C TRP A 145 -12.16 11.84 17.68
N ILE A 146 -13.04 11.19 16.91
CA ILE A 146 -14.49 11.42 16.94
C ILE A 146 -15.26 10.11 17.15
N SER A 147 -16.33 10.20 17.93
CA SER A 147 -17.30 9.14 18.20
C SER A 147 -18.72 9.70 18.05
N ASP A 148 -19.74 8.84 18.11
CA ASP A 148 -21.14 9.25 18.05
C ASP A 148 -21.65 9.76 19.41
N ASN A 149 -20.76 9.81 20.40
CA ASN A 149 -20.98 10.23 21.79
C ASN A 149 -22.12 9.48 22.49
N SER A 150 -22.54 8.34 21.94
CA SER A 150 -23.53 7.47 22.55
C SER A 150 -22.92 6.65 23.68
N ASP A 151 -23.76 6.17 24.58
CA ASP A 151 -23.35 5.23 25.62
C ASP A 151 -22.73 3.97 25.00
N LEU A 152 -21.69 3.41 25.64
CA LEU A 152 -20.98 2.23 25.15
C LEU A 152 -21.89 0.98 25.00
N ARG A 153 -23.06 0.95 25.65
CA ARG A 153 -24.06 -0.13 25.57
C ARG A 153 -25.02 0.02 24.38
N VAL A 154 -24.99 1.14 23.67
CA VAL A 154 -25.73 1.30 22.40
C VAL A 154 -25.19 0.26 21.41
N LYS A 155 -26.08 -0.61 20.93
CA LYS A 155 -25.72 -1.77 20.09
C LYS A 155 -25.51 -1.43 18.62
N PRO A 156 -26.36 -0.59 17.99
CA PRO A 156 -26.21 -0.30 16.57
C PRO A 156 -24.87 0.38 16.26
N ALA A 157 -24.29 0.04 15.12
CA ALA A 157 -23.07 0.67 14.61
C ALA A 157 -23.38 2.07 14.06
N PRO A 158 -22.53 3.07 14.30
CA PRO A 158 -22.71 4.41 13.75
C PRO A 158 -22.09 4.53 12.36
N TYR A 159 -22.81 5.21 11.45
CA TYR A 159 -22.26 5.83 10.26
C TYR A 159 -21.70 7.21 10.61
N PHE A 160 -20.63 7.60 9.93
CA PHE A 160 -20.08 8.94 9.91
C PHE A 160 -19.88 9.39 8.48
N ARG A 161 -20.28 10.62 8.15
CA ARG A 161 -20.08 11.17 6.81
C ARG A 161 -19.59 12.60 6.82
N LYS A 162 -18.87 12.95 5.77
CA LYS A 162 -18.43 14.30 5.45
C LYS A 162 -18.40 14.51 3.94
N VAL A 163 -18.82 15.69 3.50
CA VAL A 163 -18.61 16.17 2.13
C VAL A 163 -17.46 17.16 2.12
N PHE A 164 -16.61 17.10 1.10
CA PHE A 164 -15.52 18.03 0.87
C PHE A 164 -15.39 18.32 -0.63
N SER A 165 -14.58 19.31 -1.00
CA SER A 165 -14.32 19.65 -2.41
C SER A 165 -12.84 19.49 -2.73
N ALA A 166 -12.54 18.96 -3.91
CA ALA A 166 -11.20 18.91 -4.51
C ALA A 166 -11.26 19.55 -5.90
N GLU A 167 -10.90 20.85 -5.99
CA GLU A 167 -11.12 21.66 -7.19
C GLU A 167 -9.95 21.59 -8.19
N LYS A 168 -8.77 21.17 -7.71
CA LYS A 168 -7.55 21.09 -8.53
C LYS A 168 -7.30 19.67 -9.01
N LYS A 169 -6.48 19.54 -10.07
CA LYS A 169 -6.08 18.24 -10.59
C LYS A 169 -5.16 17.51 -9.60
N ILE A 170 -5.57 16.31 -9.21
CA ILE A 170 -4.93 15.50 -8.18
C ILE A 170 -3.72 14.78 -8.75
N LYS A 171 -2.58 14.92 -8.06
CA LYS A 171 -1.36 14.18 -8.32
C LYS A 171 -1.33 12.88 -7.51
N PHE A 172 -1.75 12.95 -6.24
CA PHE A 172 -1.76 11.82 -5.31
C PHE A 172 -2.73 12.09 -4.17
N ALA A 173 -3.45 11.07 -3.71
CA ALA A 173 -4.28 11.17 -2.50
C ALA A 173 -4.16 9.90 -1.64
N CYS A 174 -4.00 10.09 -0.34
CA CYS A 174 -3.80 9.01 0.61
C CYS A 174 -4.65 9.22 1.87
N ALA A 175 -5.42 8.19 2.25
CA ALA A 175 -6.22 8.18 3.47
C ALA A 175 -5.49 7.41 4.57
N TYR A 176 -5.35 8.04 5.73
CA TYR A 176 -4.81 7.47 6.95
C TYR A 176 -5.92 7.42 7.99
N ILE A 177 -6.23 6.25 8.52
CA ILE A 177 -7.33 6.08 9.47
C ILE A 177 -6.93 5.18 10.63
N ALA A 178 -6.98 5.73 11.85
CA ALA A 178 -6.79 5.03 13.10
C ALA A 178 -8.16 4.82 13.76
N VAL A 179 -8.44 3.59 14.21
CA VAL A 179 -9.75 3.26 14.79
C VAL A 179 -9.58 2.45 16.06
N ALA A 180 -10.25 2.87 17.13
CA ALA A 180 -10.51 2.05 18.29
C ALA A 180 -11.88 1.38 18.09
N GLY A 181 -11.85 0.13 17.66
CA GLY A 181 -13.00 -0.59 17.12
C GLY A 181 -12.64 -1.28 15.82
N LEU A 182 -13.62 -1.42 14.93
CA LEU A 182 -13.41 -1.79 13.53
C LEU A 182 -14.01 -0.71 12.64
N TYR A 183 -13.68 -0.73 11.35
CA TYR A 183 -14.34 0.16 10.41
C TYR A 183 -14.46 -0.40 9.00
N GLU A 184 -15.32 0.24 8.22
CA GLU A 184 -15.28 0.25 6.77
C GLU A 184 -15.24 1.69 6.27
N LEU A 185 -14.30 1.99 5.37
CA LEU A 185 -14.14 3.30 4.75
C LEU A 185 -14.76 3.30 3.36
N TYR A 186 -15.46 4.39 3.03
CA TYR A 186 -16.11 4.63 1.76
C TYR A 186 -15.72 6.00 1.20
N LEU A 187 -15.52 6.04 -0.12
CA LEU A 187 -15.37 7.28 -0.89
C LEU A 187 -16.34 7.24 -2.06
N ASN A 188 -17.15 8.29 -2.18
CA ASN A 188 -18.08 8.47 -3.32
C ASN A 188 -18.95 7.23 -3.60
N GLY A 189 -19.53 6.65 -2.54
CA GLY A 189 -20.37 5.45 -2.61
C GLY A 189 -19.63 4.11 -2.73
N LYS A 190 -18.30 4.11 -2.89
CA LYS A 190 -17.50 2.89 -3.07
C LYS A 190 -16.67 2.59 -1.84
N LYS A 191 -16.60 1.32 -1.46
CA LYS A 191 -15.72 0.86 -0.38
C LYS A 191 -14.26 1.04 -0.78
N VAL A 192 -13.45 1.54 0.14
CA VAL A 192 -12.00 1.71 -0.01
C VAL A 192 -11.30 0.42 0.44
N GLY A 193 -10.42 -0.10 -0.43
CA GLY A 193 -9.68 -1.34 -0.17
C GLY A 193 -10.56 -2.60 -0.17
N ASN A 194 -9.91 -3.73 0.10
CA ASN A 194 -10.57 -5.05 0.21
C ASN A 194 -10.39 -5.69 1.59
N HIS A 195 -9.79 -4.97 2.54
CA HIS A 195 -9.57 -5.45 3.89
C HIS A 195 -10.89 -5.73 4.62
N ARG A 196 -10.81 -6.53 5.67
CA ARG A 196 -11.91 -6.91 6.54
C ARG A 196 -11.40 -6.91 7.97
N LEU A 197 -12.22 -6.43 8.89
CA LEU A 197 -11.89 -6.39 10.32
C LEU A 197 -10.61 -5.56 10.64
N ASP A 198 -10.36 -4.51 9.85
CA ASP A 198 -9.32 -3.53 10.13
C ASP A 198 -9.69 -2.67 11.35
N PRO A 199 -8.69 -2.17 12.13
CA PRO A 199 -7.24 -2.22 11.87
C PRO A 199 -6.45 -3.34 12.61
N MET A 200 -7.09 -4.40 13.09
CA MET A 200 -6.58 -5.43 14.04
C MET A 200 -6.68 -5.06 15.53
N TYR A 201 -6.74 -6.10 16.37
CA TYR A 201 -6.73 -5.99 17.82
C TYR A 201 -5.35 -5.63 18.36
N THR A 202 -5.34 -4.67 19.27
CA THR A 202 -4.21 -4.31 20.13
C THR A 202 -4.72 -4.03 21.55
N ARG A 203 -3.80 -3.83 22.50
CA ARG A 203 -4.13 -3.11 23.73
C ARG A 203 -4.36 -1.64 23.41
N PHE A 204 -5.62 -1.25 23.25
CA PHE A 204 -6.03 0.09 22.80
C PHE A 204 -5.58 1.22 23.75
N ASP A 205 -5.34 0.93 25.03
CA ASP A 205 -4.75 1.87 26.00
C ASP A 205 -3.22 2.04 25.87
N ARG A 206 -2.58 1.29 24.97
CA ARG A 206 -1.13 1.33 24.72
C ARG A 206 -0.78 1.68 23.29
N ARG A 207 -1.55 1.15 22.33
CA ARG A 207 -1.30 1.31 20.91
C ARG A 207 -2.59 1.13 20.14
N THR A 208 -2.89 2.07 19.26
CA THR A 208 -3.92 1.92 18.22
C THR A 208 -3.24 1.93 16.87
N LEU A 209 -3.56 0.95 16.02
CA LEU A 209 -3.04 0.88 14.67
C LEU A 209 -3.85 1.82 13.76
N TYR A 210 -3.19 2.31 12.72
CA TYR A 210 -3.84 2.98 11.61
C TYR A 210 -3.55 2.24 10.32
N VAL A 211 -4.39 2.45 9.33
CA VAL A 211 -4.26 1.86 7.98
C VAL A 211 -4.15 2.98 6.97
N THR A 212 -3.36 2.73 5.92
CA THR A 212 -3.07 3.65 4.83
C THR A 212 -3.67 3.13 3.54
N TYR A 213 -4.36 4.00 2.80
CA TYR A 213 -4.94 3.68 1.50
C TYR A 213 -4.53 4.71 0.45
N ASP A 214 -3.97 4.25 -0.67
CA ASP A 214 -3.94 5.06 -1.88
C ASP A 214 -5.36 5.17 -2.42
N VAL A 215 -5.89 6.40 -2.40
CA VAL A 215 -7.24 6.73 -2.85
C VAL A 215 -7.21 7.69 -4.03
N THR A 216 -6.06 7.86 -4.68
CA THR A 216 -5.85 8.82 -5.79
C THR A 216 -6.94 8.69 -6.86
N GLN A 217 -7.29 7.47 -7.24
CA GLN A 217 -8.29 7.20 -8.29
C GLN A 217 -9.75 7.25 -7.80
N ALA A 218 -9.97 7.35 -6.49
CA ALA A 218 -11.31 7.39 -5.89
C ALA A 218 -11.84 8.81 -5.72
N ILE A 219 -10.96 9.82 -5.72
CA ILE A 219 -11.32 11.23 -5.60
C ILE A 219 -11.74 11.78 -6.97
N LEU A 220 -12.87 12.48 -7.00
CA LEU A 220 -13.44 13.12 -8.18
C LEU A 220 -13.11 14.63 -8.17
N ALA A 221 -13.18 15.26 -9.34
CA ALA A 221 -13.14 16.73 -9.41
C ALA A 221 -14.41 17.33 -8.78
N GLY A 222 -14.25 18.40 -8.00
CA GLY A 222 -15.34 19.07 -7.29
C GLY A 222 -15.73 18.34 -6.01
N LYS A 223 -17.03 18.18 -5.76
CA LYS A 223 -17.54 17.61 -4.50
C LYS A 223 -17.28 16.10 -4.40
N ASN A 224 -16.88 15.68 -3.21
CA ASN A 224 -16.60 14.31 -2.83
C ASN A 224 -17.25 13.99 -1.47
N SER A 225 -17.51 12.71 -1.21
CA SER A 225 -18.03 12.24 0.08
C SER A 225 -17.14 11.17 0.67
N ILE A 226 -16.88 11.29 1.98
CA ILE A 226 -16.27 10.26 2.82
C ILE A 226 -17.35 9.67 3.71
N GLY A 227 -17.40 8.34 3.80
CA GLY A 227 -18.23 7.59 4.72
C GLY A 227 -17.40 6.63 5.57
N VAL A 228 -17.67 6.55 6.87
CA VAL A 228 -17.06 5.58 7.78
C VAL A 228 -18.17 4.86 8.53
N LEU A 229 -18.24 3.53 8.41
CA LEU A 229 -19.06 2.69 9.28
C LEU A 229 -18.15 2.15 10.39
N LEU A 230 -18.46 2.43 11.66
CA LEU A 230 -17.70 1.87 12.79
C LEU A 230 -18.33 0.59 13.32
N GLY A 231 -17.49 -0.41 13.60
CA GLY A 231 -17.84 -1.60 14.34
C GLY A 231 -17.27 -1.58 15.76
N ASN A 232 -17.91 -2.30 16.68
CA ASN A 232 -17.47 -2.45 18.05
C ASN A 232 -16.10 -3.16 18.16
N GLY A 233 -15.92 -4.21 17.36
CA GLY A 233 -14.69 -5.02 17.38
C GLY A 233 -14.33 -5.56 18.77
N TRP A 234 -13.04 -5.62 19.02
CA TRP A 234 -12.47 -5.93 20.33
C TRP A 234 -12.43 -4.72 21.29
N TYR A 235 -12.70 -3.52 20.79
CA TYR A 235 -12.66 -2.29 21.58
C TYR A 235 -13.90 -2.12 22.45
N ASN A 236 -15.08 -2.35 21.88
CA ASN A 236 -16.36 -2.22 22.56
C ASN A 236 -17.14 -3.55 22.58
N LEU A 237 -16.52 -4.63 23.03
CA LEU A 237 -17.14 -5.94 22.96
C LEU A 237 -18.50 -5.96 23.70
N GLN A 238 -19.57 -6.29 22.97
CA GLN A 238 -20.94 -6.28 23.50
C GLN A 238 -21.35 -7.61 24.15
N SER A 239 -20.69 -8.71 23.76
CA SER A 239 -20.99 -10.05 24.27
C SER A 239 -20.13 -10.37 25.49
N THR A 240 -20.75 -10.87 26.55
CA THR A 240 -20.04 -11.43 27.70
C THR A 240 -19.37 -12.74 27.31
N ALA A 241 -18.11 -12.93 27.70
CA ALA A 241 -17.38 -14.17 27.47
C ALA A 241 -16.32 -14.39 28.56
N VAL A 242 -15.72 -15.58 28.59
CA VAL A 242 -14.75 -16.00 29.62
C VAL A 242 -13.48 -15.13 29.72
N TRP A 243 -13.22 -14.29 28.72
CA TRP A 243 -12.07 -13.38 28.68
C TRP A 243 -12.40 -11.95 29.15
N ASP A 244 -13.64 -11.69 29.57
CA ASP A 244 -14.08 -10.41 30.17
C ASP A 244 -13.71 -9.14 29.38
N PHE A 245 -13.64 -9.22 28.05
CA PHE A 245 -13.37 -8.05 27.18
C PHE A 245 -14.46 -6.98 27.27
N ASP A 246 -15.68 -7.37 27.65
CA ASP A 246 -16.77 -6.45 28.00
C ASP A 246 -16.46 -5.62 29.26
N LYS A 247 -15.45 -6.00 30.06
CA LYS A 247 -14.99 -5.27 31.25
C LYS A 247 -13.60 -4.66 31.08
N ALA A 248 -13.05 -4.67 29.86
CA ALA A 248 -11.72 -4.13 29.61
C ALA A 248 -11.64 -2.64 29.98
N GLY A 249 -10.55 -2.22 30.64
CA GLY A 249 -10.39 -0.83 31.12
C GLY A 249 -10.29 0.23 30.01
N TRP A 250 -10.00 -0.17 28.77
CA TRP A 250 -10.02 0.70 27.59
C TRP A 250 -11.38 0.77 26.89
N ARG A 251 -12.35 -0.03 27.32
CA ARG A 251 -13.63 -0.17 26.64
C ARG A 251 -14.38 1.16 26.61
N ALA A 252 -14.68 1.62 25.40
CA ALA A 252 -15.55 2.77 25.17
C ALA A 252 -16.31 2.61 23.86
N ARG A 253 -17.14 3.59 23.53
CA ARG A 253 -17.83 3.64 22.24
C ARG A 253 -16.82 3.78 21.08
N PRO A 254 -16.97 3.06 19.95
CA PRO A 254 -16.01 3.12 18.85
C PRO A 254 -15.71 4.55 18.41
N THR A 255 -14.45 4.80 18.11
CA THR A 255 -13.94 6.14 17.75
C THR A 255 -12.86 6.01 16.68
N PHE A 256 -12.71 7.04 15.85
CA PHE A 256 -11.65 7.10 14.85
C PHE A 256 -11.03 8.48 14.73
N CYS A 257 -9.78 8.49 14.29
CA CYS A 257 -9.07 9.67 13.79
C CYS A 257 -8.66 9.40 12.34
N MET A 258 -8.90 10.35 11.44
CA MET A 258 -8.63 10.19 10.02
C MET A 258 -8.10 11.48 9.41
N ASP A 259 -7.07 11.34 8.58
CA ASP A 259 -6.59 12.36 7.66
C ASP A 259 -6.59 11.83 6.23
N LEU A 260 -7.26 12.54 5.32
CA LEU A 260 -7.14 12.36 3.89
C LEU A 260 -6.24 13.45 3.34
N ARG A 261 -5.01 13.10 2.99
CA ARG A 261 -4.03 14.01 2.38
C ARG A 261 -4.17 13.98 0.87
N ILE A 262 -4.34 15.14 0.25
CA ILE A 262 -4.45 15.31 -1.20
C ILE A 262 -3.30 16.22 -1.65
N VAL A 263 -2.53 15.77 -2.63
CA VAL A 263 -1.46 16.52 -3.28
C VAL A 263 -1.87 16.77 -4.72
N TYR A 264 -1.76 18.02 -5.16
CA TYR A 264 -2.16 18.47 -6.48
C TYR A 264 -0.97 18.56 -7.44
N GLU A 265 -1.24 18.67 -8.74
CA GLU A 265 -0.18 18.79 -9.77
C GLU A 265 0.64 20.08 -9.65
N ASP A 266 0.09 21.13 -9.04
CA ASP A 266 0.82 22.38 -8.71
C ASP A 266 1.70 22.27 -7.44
N ASN A 267 1.81 21.06 -6.87
CA ASN A 267 2.49 20.72 -5.62
C ASN A 267 1.88 21.35 -4.35
N SER A 268 0.74 22.04 -4.44
CA SER A 268 -0.03 22.36 -3.24
C SER A 268 -0.63 21.09 -2.63
N ALA A 269 -0.89 21.12 -1.33
CA ALA A 269 -1.49 20.01 -0.60
C ALA A 269 -2.59 20.51 0.33
N GLU A 270 -3.61 19.67 0.51
CA GLU A 270 -4.67 19.87 1.49
C GLU A 270 -4.87 18.60 2.31
N THR A 271 -5.47 18.73 3.49
CA THR A 271 -5.83 17.59 4.34
C THR A 271 -7.27 17.75 4.79
N VAL A 272 -8.09 16.75 4.47
CA VAL A 272 -9.46 16.63 5.00
C VAL A 272 -9.38 15.78 6.26
N THR A 273 -9.80 16.34 7.38
CA THR A 273 -9.57 15.75 8.71
C THR A 273 -10.87 15.28 9.38
N SER A 274 -10.77 14.33 10.30
CA SER A 274 -11.84 14.00 11.24
C SER A 274 -12.02 15.11 12.27
N GLY A 275 -13.27 15.52 12.53
CA GLY A 275 -13.57 16.68 13.37
C GLY A 275 -15.05 16.90 13.63
N LYS A 276 -15.39 18.05 14.24
CA LYS A 276 -16.76 18.41 14.68
C LYS A 276 -17.75 18.63 13.54
N ASP A 277 -17.27 18.78 12.32
CA ASP A 277 -18.03 19.02 11.11
C ASP A 277 -18.46 17.73 10.38
N TRP A 278 -18.12 16.58 10.96
CA TRP A 278 -18.68 15.28 10.55
C TRP A 278 -20.08 15.09 11.12
N LYS A 279 -20.94 14.46 10.33
CA LYS A 279 -22.27 14.05 10.78
C LYS A 279 -22.29 12.55 11.09
N THR A 280 -23.13 12.15 12.04
CA THR A 280 -23.28 10.75 12.44
C THR A 280 -24.74 10.37 12.62
N THR A 281 -25.05 9.10 12.34
CA THR A 281 -26.36 8.48 12.55
C THR A 281 -26.17 6.98 12.76
N LEU A 282 -27.16 6.29 13.33
CA LEU A 282 -27.11 4.84 13.47
C LEU A 282 -27.34 4.16 12.12
N SER A 283 -26.62 3.07 11.89
CA SER A 283 -26.67 2.26 10.67
C SER A 283 -27.68 1.10 10.78
N PRO A 284 -27.96 0.39 9.68
CA PRO A 284 -28.71 -0.86 9.65
C PRO A 284 -28.09 -2.00 10.45
N VAL A 285 -26.80 -1.92 10.79
CA VAL A 285 -26.13 -2.90 11.64
C VAL A 285 -26.56 -2.62 13.08
N VAL A 286 -27.65 -3.26 13.52
CA VAL A 286 -28.28 -3.02 14.82
C VAL A 286 -27.57 -3.72 15.98
N PHE A 287 -26.70 -4.68 15.69
CA PHE A 287 -25.81 -5.33 16.64
C PHE A 287 -24.60 -5.89 15.91
N ASN A 288 -23.40 -5.79 16.50
CA ASN A 288 -22.20 -6.45 15.99
C ASN A 288 -21.27 -6.82 17.15
N SER A 289 -20.73 -8.03 17.09
CA SER A 289 -19.81 -8.58 18.09
C SER A 289 -18.93 -9.66 17.43
N ILE A 290 -17.64 -9.67 17.75
CA ILE A 290 -16.69 -10.67 17.23
C ILE A 290 -17.04 -12.08 17.69
N TYR A 291 -17.67 -12.25 18.86
CA TYR A 291 -17.96 -13.58 19.40
C TYR A 291 -19.26 -14.20 18.93
N THR A 292 -20.27 -13.39 18.61
CA THR A 292 -21.63 -13.91 18.41
C THR A 292 -22.07 -13.76 16.97
N ALA A 293 -22.32 -12.53 16.51
CA ALA A 293 -22.75 -12.27 15.14
C ALA A 293 -22.80 -10.76 14.84
N GLU A 294 -23.22 -10.47 13.61
CA GLU A 294 -23.82 -9.21 13.21
C GLU A 294 -25.34 -9.42 13.01
N HIS A 295 -26.16 -8.49 13.49
CA HIS A 295 -27.58 -8.41 13.15
C HIS A 295 -27.82 -7.16 12.29
N TYR A 296 -28.50 -7.34 11.17
CA TYR A 296 -28.73 -6.30 10.17
C TYR A 296 -30.24 -6.13 9.93
N ASP A 297 -30.72 -4.89 9.98
CA ASP A 297 -32.10 -4.54 9.66
C ASP A 297 -32.14 -3.69 8.39
N ALA A 298 -32.42 -4.33 7.24
CA ALA A 298 -32.43 -3.66 5.94
C ALA A 298 -33.49 -2.55 5.82
N ARG A 299 -34.50 -2.51 6.71
CA ARG A 299 -35.50 -1.43 6.72
C ARG A 299 -34.91 -0.09 7.17
N LEU A 300 -33.75 -0.12 7.83
CA LEU A 300 -33.02 1.06 8.29
C LEU A 300 -31.96 1.53 7.29
N GLU A 301 -31.86 0.90 6.12
CA GLU A 301 -30.93 1.32 5.08
C GLU A 301 -31.15 2.77 4.69
N GLN A 302 -30.03 3.47 4.51
CA GLN A 302 -29.99 4.87 4.06
C GLN A 302 -29.29 4.90 2.71
N PRO A 303 -30.02 4.62 1.60
CA PRO A 303 -29.42 4.57 0.27
C PRO A 303 -28.65 5.84 -0.06
N GLY A 304 -27.39 5.68 -0.46
CA GLY A 304 -26.53 6.78 -0.84
C GLY A 304 -25.94 7.60 0.32
N TRP A 305 -26.06 7.18 1.59
CA TRP A 305 -25.51 7.89 2.76
C TRP A 305 -24.05 8.34 2.63
N ASN A 306 -23.26 7.57 1.88
CA ASN A 306 -21.84 7.78 1.58
C ASN A 306 -21.58 8.43 0.20
N THR A 307 -22.58 9.11 -0.36
CA THR A 307 -22.50 9.88 -1.60
C THR A 307 -22.74 11.38 -1.35
N VAL A 308 -22.34 12.21 -2.31
CA VAL A 308 -22.39 13.69 -2.18
C VAL A 308 -23.81 14.21 -2.00
N ASN A 309 -24.79 13.64 -2.70
CA ASN A 309 -26.15 14.17 -2.81
C ASN A 309 -27.11 13.66 -1.72
N PHE A 310 -26.60 12.95 -0.71
CA PHE A 310 -27.41 12.47 0.39
C PHE A 310 -27.93 13.63 1.26
N ASP A 311 -29.23 13.61 1.56
CA ASP A 311 -29.85 14.54 2.50
C ASP A 311 -29.56 14.08 3.93
N ASP A 312 -28.70 14.83 4.62
CA ASP A 312 -28.16 14.54 5.94
C ASP A 312 -28.61 15.58 6.98
N ARG A 313 -29.79 16.17 6.73
CA ARG A 313 -30.46 17.11 7.63
C ARG A 313 -31.13 16.41 8.81
#